data_AF-A0A3D1GCT1-F1
#
_entry.id   AF-A0A3D1GCT1-F1
#
_cell.length_a   1.000
_cell.length_b   1.000
_cell.length_c   1.000
_cell.angle_alpha   90.00
_cell.angle_beta   90.00
_cell.angle_gamma   90.00
#
_symmetry.space_group_name_H-M   'P 1'
#
loop_
_entity.id
_entity.type
_entity.pdbx_description
1 polymer ?
#
loop_
_entity_poly.entity_id
_entity_poly.type
_entity_poly.pdbx_seq_one_letter_code
_entity_poly.pdbx_strand_id
1 'polypeptide(L)'
;PATVYAEAKPGYTFTGWSGTGSGSEPQQQITLTENSILTANFVRNSLGNGSSLVINEINYNSSDVFDPEDWVEIYNNSGSLMDLSGWYFSDEQNDHQFFFPDGFTLEAGGYVVISRDTARFKEVFPSVSNVIGDMDFGLSGGGELLRIFDANGTLIDEVTYSDEAPWPAEADGEGATLSLTNPGLDNTQAENWAASTGNGTPGAENSDVMVHTEEEAFRDQPLSISLQQNYPNPFNPSTTISYQINSPGQVQLTIVDITGRTVAEIVNAYQAAGHYSVSWNAHSDGVASGVYLYRLEAQGQVLSKKMLLVK
;
A
#
# COMPACT_ATOMS: atom_id res chain seq x y z
N PRO A 1 -22.23 28.48 4.24
CA PRO A 1 -20.87 28.24 3.71
C PRO A 1 -20.41 26.79 3.98
N ALA A 2 -19.93 26.12 2.94
CA ALA A 2 -19.25 24.84 3.04
C ALA A 2 -17.77 25.05 2.66
N THR A 3 -16.86 24.33 3.31
CA THR A 3 -15.45 24.30 2.90
C THR A 3 -15.25 23.11 1.97
N VAL A 4 -14.61 23.34 0.84
CA VAL A 4 -14.23 22.30 -0.11
C VAL A 4 -12.72 22.25 -0.27
N TYR A 5 -12.21 21.06 -0.56
CA TYR A 5 -10.81 20.75 -0.73
C TYR A 5 -10.61 20.08 -2.09
N ALA A 6 -9.58 20.49 -2.82
CA ALA A 6 -9.08 19.83 -4.01
C ALA A 6 -7.75 19.21 -3.65
N GLU A 7 -7.74 17.89 -3.57
CA GLU A 7 -6.55 17.10 -3.33
C GLU A 7 -6.10 16.52 -4.67
N ALA A 8 -4.86 16.82 -5.05
CA ALA A 8 -4.31 16.28 -6.28
C ALA A 8 -3.80 14.86 -6.02
N LYS A 9 -4.20 13.92 -6.88
CA LYS A 9 -3.56 12.60 -6.90
C LYS A 9 -2.06 12.76 -7.18
N PRO A 10 -1.20 11.82 -6.72
CA PRO A 10 0.21 11.82 -7.05
C PRO A 10 0.50 12.08 -8.54
N GLY A 11 1.47 12.96 -8.80
CA GLY A 11 1.88 13.38 -10.16
C GLY A 11 0.87 14.26 -10.91
N TYR A 12 -0.20 14.72 -10.27
CA TYR A 12 -1.04 15.82 -10.74
C TYR A 12 -0.81 17.06 -9.87
N THR A 13 -0.91 18.24 -10.48
CA THR A 13 -0.93 19.52 -9.78
C THR A 13 -2.31 20.13 -9.92
N PHE A 14 -2.90 20.54 -8.81
CA PHE A 14 -4.11 21.35 -8.81
C PHE A 14 -3.84 22.70 -9.50
N THR A 15 -4.66 23.06 -10.48
CA THR A 15 -4.49 24.29 -11.27
C THR A 15 -5.55 25.35 -11.02
N GLY A 16 -6.59 25.01 -10.27
CA GLY A 16 -7.62 25.95 -9.87
C GLY A 16 -9.02 25.35 -9.94
N TRP A 17 -9.97 26.10 -9.39
CA TRP A 17 -11.39 25.81 -9.46
C TRP A 17 -12.02 26.52 -10.66
N SER A 18 -12.96 25.85 -11.33
CA SER A 18 -13.80 26.43 -12.39
C SER A 18 -15.29 26.27 -12.06
N GLY A 19 -16.13 27.10 -12.70
CA GLY A 19 -17.56 27.18 -12.40
C GLY A 19 -17.88 28.19 -11.29
N THR A 20 -18.71 27.77 -10.34
CA THR A 20 -19.35 28.65 -9.34
C THR A 20 -18.45 28.82 -8.10
N GLY A 21 -17.41 29.63 -8.23
CA GLY A 21 -16.39 29.80 -7.20
C GLY A 21 -14.99 29.53 -7.75
N SER A 22 -14.58 30.33 -8.74
CA SER A 22 -13.23 30.26 -9.30
C SER A 22 -12.20 30.72 -8.28
N GLY A 23 -11.11 29.96 -8.12
CA GLY A 23 -10.04 30.26 -7.19
C GLY A 23 -8.80 29.42 -7.48
N SER A 24 -7.63 29.89 -7.05
CA SER A 24 -6.35 29.22 -7.22
C SER A 24 -5.93 28.38 -6.02
N GLU A 25 -6.61 28.53 -4.89
CA GLU A 25 -6.30 27.81 -3.66
C GLU A 25 -6.98 26.43 -3.65
N PRO A 26 -6.27 25.35 -3.28
CA PRO A 26 -6.85 24.01 -3.20
C PRO A 26 -7.94 23.91 -2.12
N GLN A 27 -7.96 24.82 -1.14
CA GLN A 27 -9.03 24.95 -0.16
C GLN A 27 -9.82 26.24 -0.38
N GLN A 28 -11.16 26.17 -0.43
CA GLN A 28 -12.00 27.36 -0.47
C GLN A 28 -13.32 27.22 0.27
N GLN A 29 -13.84 28.35 0.79
CA GLN A 29 -15.20 28.43 1.30
C GLN A 29 -16.18 28.83 0.20
N ILE A 30 -17.21 28.03 0.00
CA ILE A 30 -18.27 28.29 -0.97
C ILE A 30 -19.61 28.50 -0.27
N THR A 31 -20.44 29.39 -0.81
CA THR A 31 -21.84 29.53 -0.39
C THR A 31 -22.73 29.30 -1.59
N LEU A 32 -23.39 28.15 -1.62
CA LEU A 32 -24.33 27.80 -2.67
C LEU A 32 -25.70 28.37 -2.32
N THR A 33 -26.21 29.27 -3.17
CA THR A 33 -27.57 29.84 -3.04
C THR A 33 -28.56 29.25 -4.04
N GLU A 34 -28.05 28.50 -5.01
CA GLU A 34 -28.79 27.80 -6.07
C GLU A 34 -27.99 26.60 -6.60
N ASN A 35 -28.61 25.79 -7.46
CA ASN A 35 -27.94 24.65 -8.10
C ASN A 35 -26.74 25.13 -8.93
N SER A 36 -25.55 24.64 -8.59
CA SER A 36 -24.27 25.16 -9.07
C SER A 36 -23.32 24.01 -9.41
N ILE A 37 -22.44 24.23 -10.39
CA ILE A 37 -21.34 23.29 -10.70
C ILE A 37 -20.04 23.93 -10.24
N LEU A 38 -19.26 23.18 -9.49
CA LEU A 38 -17.90 23.53 -9.09
C LEU A 38 -16.97 22.38 -9.51
N THR A 39 -15.90 22.71 -10.20
CA THR A 39 -14.97 21.72 -10.77
C THR A 39 -13.56 22.04 -10.30
N ALA A 40 -12.89 21.06 -9.68
CA ALA A 40 -11.46 21.13 -9.43
C ALA A 40 -10.71 20.73 -10.71
N ASN A 41 -9.78 21.57 -11.16
CA ASN A 41 -8.97 21.30 -12.34
C ASN A 41 -7.58 20.88 -11.91
N PHE A 42 -7.05 19.87 -12.58
CA PHE A 42 -5.72 19.34 -12.35
C PHE A 42 -5.01 19.23 -13.69
N VAL A 43 -3.69 19.41 -13.67
CA VAL A 43 -2.83 19.08 -14.80
C VAL A 43 -1.84 18.01 -14.37
N ARG A 44 -1.50 17.13 -15.29
CA ARG A 44 -0.41 16.19 -15.08
C ARG A 44 0.90 16.98 -14.95
N ASN A 45 1.75 16.61 -14.00
CA ASN A 45 3.07 17.21 -13.85
C ASN A 45 3.90 16.94 -15.12
N SER A 46 4.51 17.99 -15.70
CA SER A 46 5.39 17.84 -16.86
C SER A 46 6.78 17.43 -16.42
N LEU A 47 7.32 16.41 -17.10
CA LEU A 47 8.54 15.71 -16.73
C LEU A 47 9.79 16.57 -16.87
N GLY A 48 10.67 16.49 -15.87
CA GLY A 48 12.10 16.47 -16.14
C GLY A 48 12.47 15.03 -16.53
N ASN A 49 12.84 14.78 -17.79
CA ASN A 49 13.45 13.54 -18.28
C ASN A 49 12.81 12.20 -17.81
N GLY A 50 11.49 12.05 -17.81
CA GLY A 50 10.85 10.74 -17.59
C GLY A 50 10.93 9.85 -18.84
N SER A 51 11.22 8.57 -18.64
CA SER A 51 11.31 7.50 -19.64
C SER A 51 10.04 7.44 -20.51
N SER A 52 10.18 7.25 -21.83
CA SER A 52 9.03 7.19 -22.76
C SER A 52 8.23 5.87 -22.66
N LEU A 53 8.88 4.82 -22.15
CA LEU A 53 8.31 3.52 -21.84
C LEU A 53 8.65 3.23 -20.37
N VAL A 54 7.66 2.88 -19.55
CA VAL A 54 7.84 2.72 -18.09
C VAL A 54 7.30 1.39 -17.60
N ILE A 55 7.95 0.83 -16.58
CA ILE A 55 7.37 -0.25 -15.78
C ILE A 55 6.22 0.36 -14.98
N ASN A 56 5.01 -0.19 -15.13
CA ASN A 56 3.77 0.43 -14.66
C ASN A 56 3.12 -0.33 -13.50
N GLU A 57 3.20 -1.66 -13.52
CA GLU A 57 2.59 -2.50 -12.49
C GLU A 57 3.37 -3.82 -12.36
N ILE A 58 3.50 -4.35 -11.15
CA ILE A 58 4.28 -5.55 -10.83
C ILE A 58 3.48 -6.46 -9.91
N ASN A 59 3.30 -7.71 -10.34
CA ASN A 59 2.80 -8.80 -9.50
C ASN A 59 3.92 -9.81 -9.26
N TYR A 60 4.54 -9.72 -8.08
CA TYR A 60 5.65 -10.58 -7.68
C TYR A 60 5.25 -11.63 -6.63
N ASN A 61 4.08 -11.46 -6.01
CA ASN A 61 3.57 -12.38 -5.00
C ASN A 61 2.03 -12.36 -5.00
N SER A 62 1.43 -13.31 -5.71
CA SER A 62 -0.01 -13.45 -5.84
C SER A 62 -0.68 -14.01 -4.58
N SER A 63 -1.99 -13.86 -4.50
CA SER A 63 -2.83 -14.59 -3.54
C SER A 63 -2.92 -16.08 -3.86
N ASP A 64 -2.86 -16.95 -2.83
CA ASP A 64 -3.10 -18.40 -2.95
C ASP A 64 -4.42 -18.78 -3.66
N VAL A 65 -5.44 -17.90 -3.61
CA VAL A 65 -6.76 -18.17 -4.20
C VAL A 65 -6.97 -17.48 -5.55
N PHE A 66 -6.08 -16.58 -5.95
CA PHE A 66 -6.10 -15.87 -7.22
C PHE A 66 -4.65 -15.66 -7.68
N ASP A 67 -4.15 -16.61 -8.46
CA ASP A 67 -2.73 -16.66 -8.84
C ASP A 67 -2.56 -16.68 -10.37
N PRO A 68 -2.25 -15.52 -10.99
CA PRO A 68 -1.88 -15.40 -12.41
C PRO A 68 -0.43 -15.78 -12.74
N GLU A 69 0.36 -16.27 -11.76
CA GLU A 69 1.84 -16.29 -11.78
C GLU A 69 2.44 -14.87 -11.83
N ASP A 70 3.77 -14.80 -11.89
CA ASP A 70 4.49 -13.52 -11.95
C ASP A 70 4.17 -12.77 -13.25
N TRP A 71 3.97 -11.46 -13.15
CA TRP A 71 3.83 -10.61 -14.32
C TRP A 71 4.25 -9.17 -14.05
N VAL A 72 4.66 -8.50 -15.11
CA VAL A 72 5.01 -7.08 -15.13
C VAL A 72 4.23 -6.39 -16.24
N GLU A 73 3.71 -5.21 -15.98
CA GLU A 73 3.09 -4.36 -16.99
C GLU A 73 4.01 -3.21 -17.37
N ILE A 74 4.01 -2.91 -18.66
CA ILE A 74 4.76 -1.81 -19.25
C ILE A 74 3.78 -0.88 -19.96
N TYR A 75 4.01 0.42 -19.80
CA TYR A 75 3.17 1.48 -20.37
C TYR A 75 3.97 2.40 -21.29
N ASN A 76 3.43 2.66 -22.48
CA ASN A 76 3.93 3.70 -23.37
C ASN A 76 3.43 5.07 -22.90
N ASN A 77 4.25 5.74 -22.09
CA ASN A 77 4.00 7.08 -21.58
C ASN A 77 4.30 8.20 -22.58
N SER A 78 4.71 7.85 -23.81
CA SER A 78 4.95 8.82 -24.87
C SER A 78 3.67 9.23 -25.61
N GLY A 79 3.76 10.32 -26.37
CA GLY A 79 2.68 10.78 -27.24
C GLY A 79 2.64 10.11 -28.61
N SER A 80 3.38 9.02 -28.84
CA SER A 80 3.54 8.38 -30.14
C SER A 80 3.59 6.85 -30.06
N LEU A 81 3.23 6.18 -31.17
CA LEU A 81 3.46 4.75 -31.36
C LEU A 81 4.95 4.42 -31.17
N MET A 82 5.25 3.37 -30.40
CA MET A 82 6.59 2.82 -30.21
C MET A 82 6.70 1.46 -30.91
N ASP A 83 7.83 1.25 -31.59
CA ASP A 83 8.24 -0.07 -32.09
C ASP A 83 9.22 -0.67 -31.09
N LEU A 84 8.81 -1.77 -30.45
CA LEU A 84 9.59 -2.46 -29.42
C LEU A 84 10.29 -3.70 -29.98
N SER A 85 10.36 -3.86 -31.30
CA SER A 85 11.05 -4.99 -31.93
C SER A 85 12.50 -5.08 -31.44
N GLY A 86 12.87 -6.24 -30.88
CA GLY A 86 14.21 -6.50 -30.34
C GLY A 86 14.54 -5.84 -29.00
N TRP A 87 13.61 -5.08 -28.41
CA TRP A 87 13.70 -4.65 -27.01
C TRP A 87 13.57 -5.86 -26.10
N TYR A 88 13.97 -5.73 -24.84
CA TYR A 88 13.85 -6.81 -23.87
C TYR A 88 13.63 -6.33 -22.44
N PHE A 89 12.91 -7.16 -21.68
CA PHE A 89 12.74 -7.06 -20.24
C PHE A 89 13.68 -8.06 -19.54
N SER A 90 14.22 -7.67 -18.39
CA SER A 90 15.18 -8.46 -17.61
C SER A 90 15.02 -8.16 -16.12
N ASP A 91 15.25 -9.15 -15.27
CA ASP A 91 15.41 -8.97 -13.83
C ASP A 91 16.85 -8.52 -13.50
N GLU A 92 17.36 -8.82 -12.31
CA GLU A 92 18.72 -8.46 -11.90
C GLU A 92 19.81 -9.34 -12.56
N GLN A 93 19.45 -10.53 -13.04
CA GLN A 93 20.32 -11.44 -13.78
C GLN A 93 20.34 -11.08 -15.28
N ASN A 94 21.54 -10.77 -15.80
CA ASN A 94 21.67 -10.30 -17.19
C ASN A 94 21.34 -11.36 -18.27
N ASP A 95 21.32 -12.65 -17.92
CA ASP A 95 20.95 -13.75 -18.82
C ASP A 95 19.45 -14.08 -18.79
N HIS A 96 18.68 -13.51 -17.86
CA HIS A 96 17.23 -13.56 -17.85
C HIS A 96 16.68 -12.45 -18.75
N GLN A 97 16.29 -12.80 -19.97
CA GLN A 97 15.88 -11.85 -21.00
C GLN A 97 14.62 -12.31 -21.71
N PHE A 98 13.54 -11.57 -21.52
CA PHE A 98 12.34 -11.71 -22.34
C PHE A 98 12.38 -10.68 -23.48
N PHE A 99 12.50 -11.16 -24.72
CA PHE A 99 12.50 -10.30 -25.90
C PHE A 99 11.07 -10.04 -26.39
N PHE A 100 10.78 -8.78 -26.70
CA PHE A 100 9.54 -8.43 -27.39
C PHE A 100 9.54 -9.05 -28.81
N PRO A 101 8.39 -9.57 -29.30
CA PRO A 101 8.30 -10.15 -30.63
C PRO A 101 8.69 -9.19 -31.75
N ASP A 102 9.20 -9.73 -32.86
CA ASP A 102 9.45 -8.94 -34.07
C ASP A 102 8.16 -8.28 -34.58
N GLY A 103 8.23 -6.97 -34.87
CA GLY A 103 7.10 -6.16 -35.29
C GLY A 103 6.14 -5.78 -34.15
N PHE A 104 6.50 -6.02 -32.88
CA PHE A 104 5.69 -5.61 -31.75
C PHE A 104 5.66 -4.08 -31.64
N THR A 105 4.46 -3.53 -31.70
CA THR A 105 4.24 -2.08 -31.59
C THR A 105 3.27 -1.78 -30.46
N LEU A 106 3.49 -0.67 -29.78
CA LEU A 106 2.68 -0.22 -28.65
C LEU A 106 2.22 1.22 -28.91
N GLU A 107 0.92 1.42 -29.10
CA GLU A 107 0.32 2.74 -29.36
C GLU A 107 0.61 3.73 -28.22
N ALA A 108 0.48 5.03 -28.50
CA ALA A 108 0.59 6.06 -27.47
C ALA A 108 -0.45 5.82 -26.36
N GLY A 109 0.01 5.75 -25.10
CA GLY A 109 -0.85 5.39 -23.98
C GLY A 109 -1.28 3.92 -23.93
N GLY A 110 -0.63 3.04 -24.70
CA GLY A 110 -0.87 1.60 -24.68
C GLY A 110 -0.17 0.89 -23.53
N TYR A 111 -0.78 -0.21 -23.08
CA TYR A 111 -0.27 -1.10 -22.03
C TYR A 111 0.05 -2.48 -22.61
N VAL A 112 1.07 -3.15 -22.07
CA VAL A 112 1.36 -4.55 -22.35
C VAL A 112 1.78 -5.27 -21.08
N VAL A 113 1.20 -6.43 -20.83
CA VAL A 113 1.56 -7.31 -19.72
C VAL A 113 2.53 -8.37 -20.23
N ILE A 114 3.66 -8.54 -19.56
CA ILE A 114 4.59 -9.65 -19.75
C ILE A 114 4.35 -10.63 -18.59
N SER A 115 3.89 -11.83 -18.89
CA SER A 115 3.56 -12.85 -17.89
C SER A 115 4.48 -14.06 -18.01
N ARG A 116 4.77 -14.67 -16.86
CA ARG A 116 5.51 -15.92 -16.75
C ARG A 116 4.76 -17.11 -17.34
N ASP A 117 3.44 -17.17 -17.18
CA ASP A 117 2.58 -18.19 -17.79
C ASP A 117 1.30 -17.54 -18.31
N THR A 118 1.27 -17.24 -19.60
CA THR A 118 0.15 -16.58 -20.26
C THR A 118 -1.12 -17.45 -20.28
N ALA A 119 -0.99 -18.78 -20.18
CA ALA A 119 -2.14 -19.66 -20.09
C ALA A 119 -2.78 -19.53 -18.71
N ARG A 120 -1.99 -19.66 -17.64
CA ARG A 120 -2.43 -19.50 -16.25
C ARG A 120 -2.97 -18.09 -15.99
N PHE A 121 -2.27 -17.07 -16.45
CA PHE A 121 -2.71 -15.67 -16.37
C PHE A 121 -4.13 -15.49 -16.96
N LYS A 122 -4.40 -16.06 -18.14
CA LYS A 122 -5.71 -15.95 -18.81
C LYS A 122 -6.82 -16.75 -18.12
N GLU A 123 -6.51 -17.72 -17.27
CA GLU A 123 -7.53 -18.43 -16.48
C GLU A 123 -8.17 -17.48 -15.45
N VAL A 124 -7.37 -16.59 -14.85
CA VAL A 124 -7.82 -15.66 -13.82
C VAL A 124 -8.11 -14.25 -14.35
N PHE A 125 -7.49 -13.85 -15.47
CA PHE A 125 -7.75 -12.62 -16.22
C PHE A 125 -8.22 -12.85 -17.67
N PRO A 126 -9.39 -13.49 -17.88
CA PRO A 126 -9.85 -13.86 -19.23
C PRO A 126 -10.19 -12.69 -20.15
N SER A 127 -10.37 -11.48 -19.60
CA SER A 127 -10.68 -10.26 -20.36
C SER A 127 -9.45 -9.50 -20.84
N VAL A 128 -8.26 -9.81 -20.32
CA VAL A 128 -7.01 -9.12 -20.67
C VAL A 128 -6.47 -9.74 -21.97
N SER A 129 -6.32 -8.90 -23.00
CA SER A 129 -5.97 -9.34 -24.36
C SER A 129 -4.54 -8.95 -24.78
N ASN A 130 -3.97 -7.97 -24.10
CA ASN A 130 -2.64 -7.40 -24.31
C ASN A 130 -1.58 -8.02 -23.38
N VAL A 131 -1.60 -9.35 -23.27
CA VAL A 131 -0.62 -10.13 -22.52
C VAL A 131 0.28 -10.93 -23.47
N ILE A 132 1.58 -10.87 -23.22
CA ILE A 132 2.64 -11.61 -23.90
C ILE A 132 3.48 -12.40 -22.88
N GLY A 133 4.26 -13.35 -23.37
CA GLY A 133 5.00 -14.32 -22.57
C GLY A 133 5.29 -15.56 -23.42
N ASP A 134 5.67 -16.68 -22.85
CA ASP A 134 5.90 -16.95 -21.42
C ASP A 134 7.33 -16.57 -21.02
N MET A 135 7.52 -15.89 -19.89
CA MET A 135 8.88 -15.68 -19.34
C MET A 135 9.43 -17.01 -18.80
N ASP A 136 10.72 -17.27 -19.03
CA ASP A 136 11.40 -18.48 -18.52
C ASP A 136 12.06 -18.28 -17.15
N PHE A 137 11.88 -17.11 -16.56
CA PHE A 137 12.25 -16.74 -15.19
C PHE A 137 11.03 -16.16 -14.45
N GLY A 138 11.11 -16.15 -13.12
CA GLY A 138 10.08 -15.61 -12.25
C GLY A 138 10.59 -14.41 -11.48
N LEU A 139 9.68 -13.79 -10.73
CA LEU A 139 10.00 -12.63 -9.91
C LEU A 139 10.23 -13.04 -8.44
N SER A 140 11.06 -12.27 -7.72
CA SER A 140 11.41 -12.51 -6.33
C SER A 140 10.34 -11.96 -5.38
N GLY A 141 9.87 -12.81 -4.47
CA GLY A 141 8.99 -12.43 -3.35
C GLY A 141 9.56 -11.34 -2.44
N GLY A 142 10.88 -11.31 -2.26
CA GLY A 142 11.56 -10.39 -1.32
C GLY A 142 12.08 -9.09 -1.94
N GLY A 143 11.68 -8.78 -3.18
CA GLY A 143 12.26 -7.70 -3.97
C GLY A 143 13.38 -8.11 -4.90
N GLU A 144 13.55 -7.34 -5.97
CA GLU A 144 14.63 -7.43 -6.95
C GLU A 144 14.67 -6.19 -7.88
N LEU A 145 15.66 -6.14 -8.77
CA LEU A 145 15.79 -5.14 -9.82
C LEU A 145 15.14 -5.61 -11.13
N LEU A 146 14.23 -4.81 -11.67
CA LEU A 146 13.62 -5.01 -12.98
C LEU A 146 14.07 -3.92 -13.96
N ARG A 147 14.31 -4.29 -15.22
CA ARG A 147 14.91 -3.42 -16.22
C ARG A 147 14.29 -3.62 -17.59
N ILE A 148 14.17 -2.53 -18.34
CA ILE A 148 13.79 -2.53 -19.76
C ILE A 148 14.95 -1.97 -20.58
N PHE A 149 15.30 -2.65 -21.66
CA PHE A 149 16.32 -2.23 -22.60
C PHE A 149 15.77 -2.10 -24.02
N ASP A 150 16.30 -1.13 -24.78
CA ASP A 150 16.04 -1.04 -26.21
C ASP A 150 16.82 -2.09 -27.02
N ALA A 151 16.54 -2.15 -28.33
CA ALA A 151 17.22 -3.08 -29.25
C ALA A 151 18.74 -2.89 -29.37
N ASN A 152 19.29 -1.76 -28.90
CA ASN A 152 20.74 -1.51 -28.85
C ASN A 152 21.35 -1.86 -27.49
N GLY A 153 20.55 -2.33 -26.53
CA GLY A 153 20.97 -2.59 -25.14
C GLY A 153 21.05 -1.33 -24.27
N THR A 154 20.40 -0.24 -24.69
CA THR A 154 20.29 0.99 -23.87
C THR A 154 19.24 0.77 -22.79
N LEU A 155 19.58 1.00 -21.53
CA LEU A 155 18.61 0.98 -20.44
C LEU A 155 17.58 2.11 -20.65
N ILE A 156 16.30 1.75 -20.65
CA ILE A 156 15.18 2.67 -20.85
C ILE A 156 14.50 2.98 -19.53
N ASP A 157 14.27 1.97 -18.69
CA ASP A 157 13.63 2.12 -17.40
C ASP A 157 14.10 1.03 -16.43
N GLU A 158 14.09 1.34 -15.14
CA GLU A 158 14.40 0.39 -14.08
C GLU A 158 13.62 0.67 -12.79
N VAL A 159 13.42 -0.37 -12.00
CA VAL A 159 12.89 -0.30 -10.65
C VAL A 159 13.51 -1.38 -9.78
N THR A 160 13.94 -1.04 -8.58
CA THR A 160 14.33 -2.02 -7.56
C THR A 160 13.23 -2.06 -6.51
N TYR A 161 12.30 -3.00 -6.62
CA TYR A 161 11.19 -3.13 -5.67
C TYR A 161 11.58 -3.98 -4.44
N SER A 162 10.78 -3.89 -3.38
CA SER A 162 10.94 -4.69 -2.16
C SER A 162 9.57 -4.95 -1.53
N ASP A 163 9.49 -6.01 -0.72
CA ASP A 163 8.39 -6.33 0.21
C ASP A 163 8.49 -5.56 1.54
N GLU A 164 9.59 -4.86 1.77
CA GLU A 164 9.86 -4.09 2.98
C GLU A 164 9.59 -2.59 2.81
N ALA A 165 9.27 -1.92 3.92
CA ALA A 165 9.09 -0.47 3.94
C ALA A 165 10.30 0.28 3.35
N PRO A 166 10.10 1.33 2.53
CA PRO A 166 8.86 2.08 2.33
C PRO A 166 7.91 1.56 1.24
N TRP A 167 8.13 0.36 0.70
CA TRP A 167 7.23 -0.22 -0.29
C TRP A 167 5.89 -0.68 0.33
N PRO A 168 4.78 -0.67 -0.42
CA PRO A 168 3.48 -1.17 0.05
C PRO A 168 3.52 -2.66 0.39
N ALA A 169 3.27 -3.00 1.66
CA ALA A 169 3.30 -4.38 2.15
C ALA A 169 2.10 -5.21 1.64
N GLU A 170 1.01 -4.56 1.22
CA GLU A 170 -0.19 -5.24 0.73
C GLU A 170 0.05 -6.01 -0.57
N ALA A 171 1.08 -5.65 -1.34
CA ALA A 171 1.46 -6.33 -2.57
C ALA A 171 2.19 -7.67 -2.33
N ASP A 172 2.45 -8.03 -1.07
CA ASP A 172 3.18 -9.24 -0.69
C ASP A 172 2.23 -10.42 -0.37
N GLY A 173 1.54 -10.94 -1.40
CA GLY A 173 0.89 -12.26 -1.31
C GLY A 173 -0.60 -12.28 -0.91
N GLU A 174 -1.22 -11.12 -0.65
CA GLU A 174 -2.67 -11.03 -0.37
C GLU A 174 -3.50 -10.61 -1.61
N GLY A 175 -2.85 -10.57 -2.77
CA GLY A 175 -3.46 -10.34 -4.08
C GLY A 175 -3.10 -8.99 -4.71
N ALA A 176 -2.79 -7.97 -3.91
CA ALA A 176 -2.45 -6.66 -4.46
C ALA A 176 -1.14 -6.71 -5.25
N THR A 177 -1.00 -5.75 -6.14
CA THR A 177 0.16 -5.56 -7.02
C THR A 177 0.82 -4.22 -6.71
N LEU A 178 2.12 -4.09 -6.98
CA LEU A 178 2.76 -2.78 -6.94
C LEU A 178 2.39 -2.02 -8.20
N SER A 179 1.70 -0.90 -8.03
CA SER A 179 1.22 -0.03 -9.10
C SER A 179 1.89 1.33 -9.04
N LEU A 180 2.53 1.74 -10.14
CA LEU A 180 3.06 3.09 -10.26
C LEU A 180 1.90 4.09 -10.27
N THR A 181 1.89 5.01 -9.30
CA THR A 181 0.76 5.93 -9.07
C THR A 181 0.58 6.94 -10.20
N ASN A 182 1.67 7.25 -10.91
CA ASN A 182 1.63 8.05 -12.11
C ASN A 182 2.81 7.66 -13.01
N PRO A 183 2.55 7.27 -14.28
CA PRO A 183 3.58 6.90 -15.23
C PRO A 183 4.66 7.96 -15.52
N GLY A 184 4.45 9.20 -15.10
CA GLY A 184 5.43 10.27 -15.18
C GLY A 184 6.33 10.41 -13.95
N LEU A 185 6.19 9.56 -12.94
CA LEU A 185 7.03 9.62 -11.75
C LEU A 185 8.28 8.75 -11.92
N ASP A 186 9.23 8.93 -11.01
CA ASP A 186 10.50 8.21 -11.02
C ASP A 186 10.31 6.83 -10.40
N ASN A 187 10.48 5.79 -11.22
CA ASN A 187 10.29 4.40 -10.83
C ASN A 187 11.26 3.95 -9.72
N THR A 188 12.39 4.64 -9.53
CA THR A 188 13.37 4.30 -8.49
C THR A 188 12.97 4.75 -7.08
N GLN A 189 11.92 5.57 -6.95
CA GLN A 189 11.42 6.08 -5.68
C GLN A 189 10.18 5.31 -5.25
N ALA A 190 10.28 4.55 -4.15
CA ALA A 190 9.20 3.73 -3.62
C ALA A 190 7.91 4.50 -3.32
N GLU A 191 8.01 5.79 -2.93
CA GLU A 191 6.85 6.67 -2.68
C GLU A 191 5.97 6.92 -3.92
N ASN A 192 6.49 6.62 -5.11
CA ASN A 192 5.72 6.72 -6.36
C ASN A 192 4.92 5.44 -6.65
N TRP A 193 5.14 4.37 -5.88
CA TRP A 193 4.44 3.11 -5.99
C TRP A 193 3.40 2.96 -4.87
N ALA A 194 2.27 2.37 -5.22
CA ALA A 194 1.17 2.07 -4.29
C ALA A 194 0.67 0.65 -4.55
N ALA A 195 0.11 -0.01 -3.55
CA ALA A 195 -0.55 -1.29 -3.77
C ALA A 195 -1.87 -1.09 -4.53
N SER A 196 -2.24 -1.98 -5.43
CA SER A 196 -3.56 -1.97 -6.05
C SER A 196 -4.66 -2.43 -5.08
N THR A 197 -5.92 -2.09 -5.34
CA THR A 197 -7.04 -2.72 -4.65
C THR A 197 -7.39 -4.03 -5.34
N GLY A 198 -7.27 -5.16 -4.63
CA GLY A 198 -7.60 -6.47 -5.21
C GLY A 198 -6.42 -7.09 -5.94
N ASN A 199 -6.61 -7.52 -7.19
CA ASN A 199 -5.61 -8.30 -7.93
C ASN A 199 -4.86 -7.50 -9.02
N GLY A 200 -4.82 -6.18 -8.91
CA GLY A 200 -4.21 -5.32 -9.92
C GLY A 200 -5.11 -4.95 -11.10
N THR A 201 -4.55 -4.15 -12.01
CA THR A 201 -5.21 -3.59 -13.20
C THR A 201 -4.54 -4.00 -14.52
N PRO A 202 -4.19 -5.29 -14.72
CA PRO A 202 -3.43 -5.69 -15.88
C PRO A 202 -4.12 -5.35 -17.20
N GLY A 203 -3.34 -4.77 -18.09
CA GLY A 203 -3.72 -4.31 -19.41
C GLY A 203 -4.42 -2.95 -19.45
N ALA A 204 -4.49 -2.21 -18.33
CA ALA A 204 -5.28 -0.98 -18.19
C ALA A 204 -4.60 0.08 -17.30
N GLU A 205 -5.22 1.25 -17.19
CA GLU A 205 -4.73 2.30 -16.29
C GLU A 205 -4.87 1.90 -14.81
N ASN A 206 -3.82 2.16 -14.02
CA ASN A 206 -3.76 2.06 -12.56
C ASN A 206 -4.78 3.01 -11.90
N SER A 207 -6.06 2.63 -11.97
CA SER A 207 -7.19 3.44 -11.51
C SER A 207 -7.56 3.13 -10.06
N ASP A 208 -7.08 1.99 -9.55
CA ASP A 208 -7.43 1.37 -8.28
C ASP A 208 -6.18 1.23 -7.38
N VAL A 209 -5.43 2.32 -7.18
CA VAL A 209 -4.31 2.34 -6.23
C VAL A 209 -4.78 2.69 -4.82
N MET A 210 -4.35 1.90 -3.83
CA MET A 210 -4.37 2.25 -2.42
C MET A 210 -3.38 3.39 -2.19
N VAL A 211 -3.83 4.61 -2.48
CA VAL A 211 -3.05 5.80 -2.12
C VAL A 211 -3.14 5.91 -0.61
N HIS A 212 -2.11 5.40 0.09
CA HIS A 212 -1.82 5.88 1.43
C HIS A 212 -1.35 7.32 1.30
N THR A 213 -2.30 8.24 1.11
CA THR A 213 -2.03 9.66 1.30
C THR A 213 -1.41 9.79 2.68
N GLU A 214 -0.37 10.61 2.84
CA GLU A 214 0.25 10.87 4.16
C GLU A 214 -0.79 11.35 5.22
N GLU A 215 -2.03 11.66 4.80
CA GLU A 215 -3.20 11.86 5.65
C GLU A 215 -3.78 10.58 6.31
N GLU A 216 -3.57 9.37 5.78
CA GLU A 216 -4.02 8.13 6.43
C GLU A 216 -3.13 7.73 7.61
N ALA A 217 -1.84 8.08 7.58
CA ALA A 217 -0.97 8.00 8.75
C ALA A 217 -1.42 8.94 9.89
N PHE A 218 -2.23 9.96 9.58
CA PHE A 218 -2.86 10.85 10.56
C PHE A 218 -4.27 10.38 10.97
N ARG A 219 -4.96 9.58 10.15
CA ARG A 219 -6.28 9.01 10.49
C ARG A 219 -6.20 7.76 11.35
N ASP A 220 -5.13 6.97 11.25
CA ASP A 220 -4.88 5.82 12.12
C ASP A 220 -3.96 6.14 13.31
N GLN A 221 -3.44 7.37 13.40
CA GLN A 221 -2.86 7.84 14.64
C GLN A 221 -3.98 8.04 15.67
N PRO A 222 -3.92 7.35 16.82
CA PRO A 222 -4.92 7.51 17.84
C PRO A 222 -5.03 8.99 18.22
N LEU A 223 -6.21 9.58 18.24
CA LEU A 223 -6.36 10.98 18.70
C LEU A 223 -6.21 11.10 20.22
N SER A 224 -6.44 9.99 20.93
CA SER A 224 -6.31 9.87 22.37
C SER A 224 -5.77 8.50 22.75
N ILE A 225 -5.08 8.43 23.88
CA ILE A 225 -4.83 7.16 24.56
C ILE A 225 -6.16 6.46 24.90
N SER A 226 -6.23 5.15 24.70
CA SER A 226 -7.40 4.34 25.05
C SER A 226 -6.98 2.94 25.48
N LEU A 227 -7.77 2.34 26.39
CA LEU A 227 -7.59 0.97 26.85
C LEU A 227 -8.91 0.22 26.66
N GLN A 228 -8.90 -0.78 25.78
CA GLN A 228 -10.09 -1.55 25.44
C GLN A 228 -10.37 -2.65 26.47
N GLN A 229 -11.60 -3.16 26.43
CA GLN A 229 -11.95 -4.34 27.20
C GLN A 229 -11.24 -5.56 26.62
N ASN A 230 -10.57 -6.34 27.46
CA ASN A 230 -9.86 -7.55 27.02
C ASN A 230 -10.85 -8.55 26.40
N TYR A 231 -10.42 -9.25 25.36
CA TYR A 231 -11.23 -10.26 24.68
C TYR A 231 -10.46 -11.58 24.52
N PRO A 232 -11.05 -12.73 24.85
CA PRO A 232 -12.35 -12.89 25.51
C PRO A 232 -12.36 -12.34 26.95
N ASN A 233 -13.55 -12.03 27.50
CA ASN A 233 -13.77 -11.76 28.92
C ASN A 233 -15.22 -12.18 29.29
N PRO A 234 -15.45 -13.23 30.11
CA PRO A 234 -14.46 -14.02 30.85
C PRO A 234 -13.51 -14.81 29.94
N PHE A 235 -12.31 -15.13 30.41
CA PHE A 235 -11.28 -15.81 29.61
C PHE A 235 -10.70 -17.06 30.30
N ASN A 236 -10.14 -17.98 29.50
CA ASN A 236 -9.50 -19.21 29.96
C ASN A 236 -8.48 -19.77 28.94
N PRO A 237 -7.19 -19.93 29.28
CA PRO A 237 -6.44 -19.13 30.25
C PRO A 237 -5.91 -17.82 29.63
N SER A 238 -6.15 -17.59 28.34
CA SER A 238 -5.56 -16.47 27.59
C SER A 238 -6.59 -15.43 27.18
N THR A 239 -6.15 -14.17 27.12
CA THR A 239 -6.93 -13.03 26.65
C THR A 239 -6.04 -12.03 25.94
N THR A 240 -6.63 -11.25 25.05
CA THR A 240 -5.95 -10.17 24.33
C THR A 240 -6.36 -8.82 24.92
N ILE A 241 -5.38 -7.98 25.24
CA ILE A 241 -5.56 -6.61 25.70
C ILE A 241 -5.14 -5.68 24.58
N SER A 242 -6.10 -4.92 24.05
CA SER A 242 -5.86 -3.90 23.03
C SER A 242 -5.85 -2.50 23.65
N TYR A 243 -4.89 -1.68 23.25
CA TYR A 243 -4.77 -0.29 23.67
C TYR A 243 -4.20 0.55 22.54
N GLN A 244 -4.27 1.88 22.68
CA GLN A 244 -3.73 2.81 21.70
C GLN A 244 -3.07 3.99 22.42
N ILE A 245 -2.04 4.58 21.82
CA ILE A 245 -1.36 5.79 22.32
C ILE A 245 -1.22 6.83 21.20
N ASN A 246 -1.49 8.10 21.50
CA ASN A 246 -1.53 9.20 20.51
C ASN A 246 -0.21 9.96 20.33
N SER A 247 0.86 9.54 20.98
CA SER A 247 2.19 10.16 20.92
C SER A 247 3.25 9.17 21.42
N PRO A 248 4.47 9.18 20.83
CA PRO A 248 5.55 8.30 21.27
C PRO A 248 5.91 8.50 22.74
N GLY A 249 6.17 7.42 23.45
CA GLY A 249 6.54 7.50 24.87
C GLY A 249 6.73 6.15 25.54
N GLN A 250 7.10 6.19 26.83
CA GLN A 250 7.15 5.00 27.67
C GLN A 250 5.74 4.49 27.95
N VAL A 251 5.53 3.20 27.73
CA VAL A 251 4.28 2.49 28.02
C VAL A 251 4.54 1.39 29.04
N GLN A 252 3.73 1.37 30.09
CA GLN A 252 3.69 0.29 31.06
C GLN A 252 2.28 -0.32 31.13
N LEU A 253 2.15 -1.63 30.86
CA LEU A 253 0.91 -2.40 31.02
C LEU A 253 1.12 -3.46 32.10
N THR A 254 0.40 -3.33 33.21
CA THR A 254 0.50 -4.24 34.36
C THR A 254 -0.83 -4.88 34.70
N ILE A 255 -0.78 -6.08 35.26
CA ILE A 255 -1.94 -6.76 35.83
C ILE A 255 -1.80 -6.74 37.35
N VAL A 256 -2.88 -6.40 38.04
CA VAL A 256 -2.98 -6.41 39.49
C VAL A 256 -4.19 -7.22 39.95
N ASP A 257 -4.08 -7.83 41.13
CA ASP A 257 -5.22 -8.45 41.81
C ASP A 257 -6.12 -7.39 42.48
N ILE A 258 -7.27 -7.81 43.05
CA ILE A 258 -8.21 -6.91 43.73
C ILE A 258 -7.61 -6.17 44.95
N THR A 259 -6.45 -6.60 45.45
CA THR A 259 -5.75 -5.94 46.56
C THR A 259 -4.75 -4.90 46.06
N GLY A 260 -4.57 -4.78 44.74
CA GLY A 260 -3.65 -3.84 44.10
C GLY A 260 -2.23 -4.39 43.95
N ARG A 261 -1.98 -5.67 44.27
CA ARG A 261 -0.66 -6.30 44.10
C ARG A 261 -0.44 -6.65 42.63
N THR A 262 0.69 -6.25 42.07
CA THR A 262 1.12 -6.63 40.71
C THR A 262 1.32 -8.13 40.59
N VAL A 263 0.65 -8.72 39.61
CA VAL A 263 0.68 -10.14 39.27
C VAL A 263 1.55 -10.38 38.03
N ALA A 264 1.50 -9.46 37.05
CA ALA A 264 2.32 -9.52 35.85
C ALA A 264 2.60 -8.11 35.31
N GLU A 265 3.75 -7.94 34.67
CA GLU A 265 4.08 -6.78 33.82
C GLU A 265 4.16 -7.30 32.39
N ILE A 266 3.21 -6.87 31.55
CA ILE A 266 3.08 -7.38 30.18
C ILE A 266 3.87 -6.50 29.21
N VAL A 267 3.88 -5.19 29.45
CA VAL A 267 4.59 -4.23 28.61
C VAL A 267 5.34 -3.26 29.52
N ASN A 268 6.60 -3.00 29.17
CA ASN A 268 7.42 -1.92 29.74
C ASN A 268 8.47 -1.49 28.71
N ALA A 269 8.04 -0.68 27.74
CA ALA A 269 8.86 -0.31 26.60
C ALA A 269 8.51 1.09 26.09
N TYR A 270 9.46 1.69 25.38
CA TYR A 270 9.18 2.88 24.57
C TYR A 270 8.46 2.45 23.29
N GLN A 271 7.33 3.08 22.99
CA GLN A 271 6.46 2.74 21.86
C GLN A 271 6.15 4.00 21.04
N ALA A 272 6.01 3.85 19.72
CA ALA A 272 5.56 4.92 18.83
C ALA A 272 4.05 5.18 19.00
N ALA A 273 3.53 6.29 18.48
CA ALA A 273 2.08 6.49 18.42
C ALA A 273 1.44 5.37 17.56
N GLY A 274 0.33 4.80 18.00
CA GLY A 274 -0.31 3.69 17.28
C GLY A 274 -1.21 2.81 18.14
N HIS A 275 -1.74 1.77 17.50
CA HIS A 275 -2.57 0.73 18.09
C HIS A 275 -1.71 -0.49 18.47
N TYR A 276 -1.97 -1.05 19.65
CA TYR A 276 -1.22 -2.17 20.19
C TYR A 276 -2.16 -3.26 20.71
N SER A 277 -1.75 -4.50 20.53
CA SER A 277 -2.48 -5.67 20.98
C SER A 277 -1.50 -6.65 21.63
N VAL A 278 -1.77 -7.03 22.87
CA VAL A 278 -0.89 -7.96 23.60
C VAL A 278 -1.70 -9.10 24.19
N SER A 279 -1.23 -10.31 23.90
CA SER A 279 -1.79 -11.54 24.46
C SER A 279 -1.20 -11.82 25.82
N TRP A 280 -2.04 -12.16 26.79
CA TRP A 280 -1.65 -12.59 28.12
C TRP A 280 -2.23 -13.96 28.44
N ASN A 281 -1.38 -14.85 28.94
CA ASN A 281 -1.76 -16.18 29.40
C ASN A 281 -1.64 -16.25 30.93
N ALA A 282 -2.78 -16.33 31.63
CA ALA A 282 -2.78 -16.37 33.09
C ALA A 282 -2.26 -17.70 33.68
N HIS A 283 -2.16 -18.75 32.87
CA HIS A 283 -1.64 -20.04 33.32
C HIS A 283 -0.14 -20.00 33.54
N SER A 284 0.62 -19.34 32.65
CA SER A 284 2.08 -19.22 32.77
C SER A 284 2.51 -18.49 34.06
N ASP A 285 1.66 -17.59 34.55
CA ASP A 285 1.91 -16.80 35.75
C ASP A 285 1.31 -17.42 37.03
N GLY A 286 0.77 -18.64 36.96
CA GLY A 286 0.24 -19.35 38.13
C GLY A 286 -0.98 -18.71 38.79
N VAL A 287 -1.72 -17.88 38.05
CA VAL A 287 -2.79 -17.01 38.56
C VAL A 287 -4.07 -17.79 38.83
N ALA A 288 -4.76 -17.57 39.95
CA ALA A 288 -6.00 -18.27 40.31
C ALA A 288 -7.24 -17.68 39.63
N SER A 289 -8.31 -18.46 39.43
CA SER A 289 -9.60 -17.93 38.94
C SER A 289 -10.08 -16.78 39.80
N GLY A 290 -10.55 -15.70 39.19
CA GLY A 290 -10.94 -14.51 39.94
C GLY A 290 -10.96 -13.25 39.10
N VAL A 291 -11.23 -12.14 39.79
CA VAL A 291 -11.26 -10.80 39.21
C VAL A 291 -9.88 -10.18 39.28
N TYR A 292 -9.42 -9.62 38.17
CA TYR A 292 -8.17 -8.88 38.06
C TYR A 292 -8.44 -7.51 37.43
N LEU A 293 -7.52 -6.57 37.65
CA LEU A 293 -7.47 -5.31 36.92
C LEU A 293 -6.19 -5.30 36.09
N TYR A 294 -6.28 -4.75 34.88
CA TYR A 294 -5.10 -4.39 34.10
C TYR A 294 -5.04 -2.88 33.94
N ARG A 295 -3.84 -2.33 34.05
CA ARG A 295 -3.55 -0.91 34.14
C ARG A 295 -2.52 -0.51 33.09
N LEU A 296 -2.90 0.43 32.23
CA LEU A 296 -2.06 1.08 31.24
C LEU A 296 -1.60 2.43 31.78
N GLU A 297 -0.30 2.65 31.84
CA GLU A 297 0.34 3.93 32.16
C GLU A 297 1.15 4.38 30.96
N ALA A 298 0.74 5.49 30.35
CA ALA A 298 1.43 6.12 29.24
C ALA A 298 1.04 7.61 29.18
N GLN A 299 1.96 8.46 28.70
CA GLN A 299 1.69 9.89 28.45
C GLN A 299 1.16 10.66 29.69
N GLY A 300 1.57 10.24 30.90
CA GLY A 300 1.10 10.82 32.16
C GLY A 300 -0.35 10.47 32.52
N GLN A 301 -1.00 9.58 31.78
CA GLN A 301 -2.34 9.06 32.06
C GLN A 301 -2.27 7.61 32.57
N VAL A 302 -3.25 7.26 33.40
CA VAL A 302 -3.42 5.90 33.93
C VAL A 302 -4.84 5.43 33.63
N LEU A 303 -4.97 4.40 32.80
CA LEU A 303 -6.25 3.76 32.45
C LEU A 303 -6.30 2.36 33.03
N SER A 304 -7.46 1.95 33.54
CA SER A 304 -7.64 0.63 34.14
C SER A 304 -8.95 -0.02 33.69
N LYS A 305 -8.94 -1.35 33.54
CA LYS A 305 -10.12 -2.15 33.22
C LYS A 305 -10.12 -3.46 34.01
N LYS A 306 -11.31 -4.04 34.17
CA LYS A 306 -11.53 -5.28 34.92
C LYS A 306 -11.61 -6.46 33.97
N MET A 307 -10.99 -7.57 34.34
CA MET A 307 -11.12 -8.87 33.65
C MET A 307 -11.48 -9.99 34.62
N LEU A 308 -12.09 -11.06 34.10
CA LEU A 308 -12.51 -12.23 34.85
C LEU A 308 -11.87 -13.49 34.26
N LEU A 309 -10.98 -14.10 35.04
CA LEU A 309 -10.38 -15.41 34.72
C LEU A 309 -11.28 -16.51 35.26
N VAL A 310 -11.65 -17.46 34.39
CA VAL A 310 -12.42 -18.65 34.76
C VAL A 310 -11.62 -19.88 34.31
N LYS A 311 -11.02 -20.62 35.24
CA LYS A 311 -10.43 -21.93 34.94
C LYS A 311 -11.48 -23.01 34.83
#